data_AF-A0A858REV2-F1
#
_entry.id   AF-A0A858REV2-F1
#
_cell.length_a   1.000
_cell.length_b   1.000
_cell.length_c   1.000
_cell.angle_alpha   90.00
_cell.angle_beta   90.00
_cell.angle_gamma   90.00
#
_symmetry.space_group_name_H-M   'P 1'
#
loop_
_entity.id
_entity.type
_entity.pdbx_description
1 polymer ?
#
loop_
_entity_poly.entity_id
_entity_poly.type
_entity_poly.pdbx_seq_one_letter_code
_entity_poly.pdbx_strand_id
1 'polypeptide(L)'
;MNESNPFKRLFFWLSGAGTETLELCPAWEQRKYVAFGATVLVPCAFAFIACSYALSTLTDNPKVIYPVAAVWAFIILTIDRALLAGYRPFMSWWRKLSQFSLRLIVAILMGLTIAHPLVLLLFRDTINTVVEEERSQEISQERGKFAVGKDRVRTEITKLEEAIAAQREKWNETFQAKFIMQEKTEAAAAIPGLTAEQQTELKAATDEATKPFKDRLDAINTQADELSPQYTKLQSELGFWQAEFERELNGQRSGMKGEGPRARSIRADQLEPRREESKRLGALLEHLTAEKATLQTQVREAEKGAISAFEAKLAEIQKKNKAEEDRVAALKQQVEQNQADSFVTQQNALRETIKQQIDTRLQELERAQNELAAVATEEANRVAAIQAEPRKDILTQTLALHGLFKEGSEGGQFAFATYLVLTLLFMLVDTIPLIVKFFTKPGPYDTLLDRDEIVFDGEHRAFRTSHRRYMESLSAGNLLAVTRNKRLENALVDGVEHSRAAQEFLDSLIQMEKSFAEKIRMEQEEARHAGPEKLAALEAIKKRFYEDMQRRMEAFFAGQHA
;
A
#
# COMPACT_ATOMS: atom_id res chain seq x y z
N MET A 1 82.29 -15.16 -14.67
CA MET A 1 81.16 -14.22 -14.55
C MET A 1 79.97 -15.04 -14.08
N ASN A 2 79.67 -15.03 -12.78
CA ASN A 2 78.52 -15.76 -12.25
C ASN A 2 77.26 -15.01 -12.68
N GLU A 3 76.41 -15.64 -13.50
CA GLU A 3 75.07 -15.12 -13.74
C GLU A 3 74.34 -15.05 -12.39
N SER A 4 74.21 -13.83 -11.85
CA SER A 4 73.48 -13.65 -10.61
C SER A 4 72.01 -13.92 -10.88
N ASN A 5 71.49 -14.91 -10.15
CA ASN A 5 70.11 -15.39 -10.24
C ASN A 5 69.11 -14.22 -10.30
N PRO A 6 68.23 -14.14 -11.31
CA PRO A 6 67.35 -12.98 -11.52
C PRO A 6 66.46 -12.69 -10.31
N PHE A 7 66.04 -13.73 -9.57
CA PHE A 7 65.29 -13.57 -8.32
C PHE A 7 66.09 -12.79 -7.26
N LYS A 8 67.39 -13.04 -7.15
CA LYS A 8 68.27 -12.35 -6.20
C LYS A 8 68.40 -10.86 -6.55
N ARG A 9 68.52 -10.53 -7.84
CA ARG A 9 68.54 -9.13 -8.32
C ARG A 9 67.21 -8.42 -8.03
N LEU A 10 66.08 -9.10 -8.19
CA LEU A 10 64.77 -8.56 -7.84
C LEU A 10 64.67 -8.24 -6.34
N PHE A 11 65.07 -9.15 -5.45
CA PHE A 11 65.04 -8.89 -4.01
C PHE A 11 66.04 -7.81 -3.57
N PHE A 12 67.19 -7.70 -4.23
CA PHE A 12 68.11 -6.58 -4.01
C PHE A 12 67.46 -5.24 -4.36
N TRP A 13 66.80 -5.18 -5.51
CA TRP A 13 66.03 -4.00 -5.92
C TRP A 13 64.89 -3.67 -4.94
N LEU A 14 64.15 -4.68 -4.48
CA LEU A 14 63.07 -4.52 -3.50
C LEU A 14 63.57 -3.99 -2.15
N SER A 15 64.76 -4.41 -1.70
CA SER A 15 65.38 -3.89 -0.47
C SER A 15 65.95 -2.47 -0.60
N GLY A 16 65.89 -1.88 -1.81
CA GLY A 16 66.37 -0.53 -2.07
C GLY A 16 67.89 -0.40 -2.11
N ALA A 17 68.60 -1.52 -2.28
CA ALA A 17 70.05 -1.57 -2.24
C ALA A 17 70.66 -1.72 -3.65
N GLY A 18 71.86 -1.17 -3.85
CA GLY A 18 72.57 -1.22 -5.12
C GLY A 18 73.02 -2.65 -5.45
N THR A 19 72.64 -3.19 -6.61
CA THR A 19 72.98 -4.57 -6.98
C THR A 19 74.49 -4.76 -7.12
N GLU A 20 75.19 -3.78 -7.68
CA GLU A 20 76.63 -3.85 -7.95
C GLU A 20 77.46 -3.87 -6.66
N THR A 21 77.12 -3.02 -5.69
CA THR A 21 77.83 -2.95 -4.40
C THR A 21 77.51 -4.14 -3.49
N LEU A 22 76.30 -4.71 -3.57
CA LEU A 22 75.94 -5.92 -2.82
C LEU A 22 76.59 -7.20 -3.36
N GLU A 23 76.86 -7.27 -4.67
CA GLU A 23 77.55 -8.41 -5.26
C GLU A 23 79.02 -8.52 -4.79
N LEU A 24 79.63 -7.40 -4.41
CA LEU A 24 80.97 -7.35 -3.80
C LEU A 24 80.98 -7.79 -2.32
N CYS A 25 79.82 -7.85 -1.67
CA CYS A 25 79.68 -8.20 -0.26
C CYS A 25 79.63 -9.72 -0.03
N PRO A 26 79.98 -10.20 1.19
CA PRO A 26 79.89 -11.62 1.53
C PRO A 26 78.45 -12.16 1.49
N ALA A 27 78.31 -13.47 1.24
CA ALA A 27 77.01 -14.12 1.00
C ALA A 27 75.99 -14.03 2.16
N TRP A 28 76.44 -13.83 3.41
CA TRP A 28 75.53 -13.63 4.54
C TRP A 28 74.85 -12.25 4.51
N GLU A 29 75.56 -11.21 4.07
CA GLU A 29 75.02 -9.86 3.91
C GLU A 29 74.02 -9.81 2.74
N GLN A 30 74.34 -10.52 1.65
CA GLN A 30 73.42 -10.71 0.54
C GLN A 30 72.11 -11.38 0.98
N ARG A 31 72.16 -12.42 1.82
CA ARG A 31 70.96 -13.07 2.36
C ARG A 31 70.14 -12.13 3.26
N LYS A 32 70.80 -11.28 4.05
CA LYS A 32 70.14 -10.25 4.88
C LYS A 32 69.32 -9.28 4.03
N TYR A 33 69.89 -8.76 2.95
CA TYR A 33 69.17 -7.85 2.04
C TYR A 33 68.08 -8.53 1.22
N VAL A 34 68.27 -9.80 0.83
CA VAL A 34 67.18 -10.60 0.22
C VAL A 34 66.00 -10.74 1.20
N ALA A 35 66.27 -10.98 2.49
CA ALA A 35 65.24 -11.06 3.52
C ALA A 35 64.52 -9.71 3.70
N PHE A 36 65.24 -8.58 3.73
CA PHE A 36 64.61 -7.26 3.76
C PHE A 36 63.72 -7.01 2.54
N GLY A 37 64.16 -7.38 1.33
CA GLY A 37 63.33 -7.27 0.13
C GLY A 37 62.07 -8.13 0.21
N ALA A 38 62.17 -9.34 0.77
CA ALA A 38 61.02 -10.23 0.96
C ALA A 38 60.02 -9.66 1.98
N THR A 39 60.49 -9.01 3.06
CA THR A 39 59.59 -8.42 4.07
C THR A 39 58.69 -7.30 3.52
N VAL A 40 59.12 -6.57 2.48
CA VAL A 40 58.32 -5.51 1.84
C VAL A 40 57.14 -6.07 1.03
N LEU A 41 57.24 -7.32 0.56
CA LEU A 41 56.16 -7.97 -0.17
C LEU A 41 54.96 -8.28 0.71
N VAL A 42 55.14 -8.42 2.03
CA VAL A 42 54.06 -8.76 2.95
C VAL A 42 53.05 -7.59 3.07
N PRO A 43 53.46 -6.34 3.41
CA PRO A 43 52.56 -5.18 3.34
C PRO A 43 51.93 -4.98 1.96
N CYS A 44 52.70 -5.18 0.89
CA CYS A 44 52.20 -5.09 -0.49
C CYS A 44 51.07 -6.09 -0.78
N ALA A 45 51.21 -7.34 -0.35
CA ALA A 45 50.19 -8.37 -0.55
C ALA A 45 48.92 -8.07 0.24
N PHE A 46 49.05 -7.63 1.50
CA PHE A 46 47.88 -7.24 2.30
C PHE A 46 47.20 -5.99 1.76
N ALA A 47 47.95 -5.00 1.28
CA ALA A 47 47.40 -3.83 0.62
C ALA A 47 46.63 -4.18 -0.65
N PHE A 48 47.10 -5.16 -1.43
CA PHE A 48 46.38 -5.67 -2.60
C PHE A 48 45.04 -6.29 -2.19
N ILE A 49 45.03 -7.17 -1.17
CA ILE A 49 43.81 -7.82 -0.69
C ILE A 49 42.82 -6.79 -0.12
N ALA A 50 43.30 -5.88 0.72
CA ALA A 50 42.52 -4.80 1.32
C ALA A 50 41.88 -3.89 0.26
N CYS A 51 42.66 -3.43 -0.73
CA CYS A 51 42.18 -2.57 -1.80
C CYS A 51 41.24 -3.32 -2.75
N SER A 52 41.54 -4.59 -3.07
CA SER A 52 40.64 -5.44 -3.86
C SER A 52 39.29 -5.61 -3.18
N TYR A 53 39.26 -5.78 -1.86
CA TYR A 53 38.00 -5.84 -1.11
C TYR A 53 37.27 -4.50 -1.11
N ALA A 54 37.96 -3.40 -0.82
CA ALA A 54 37.37 -2.06 -0.85
C ALA A 54 36.80 -1.68 -2.23
N LEU A 55 37.41 -2.16 -3.32
CA LEU A 55 36.86 -1.97 -4.66
C LEU A 55 35.69 -2.90 -4.96
N SER A 56 35.66 -4.09 -4.37
CA SER A 56 34.54 -5.04 -4.51
C SER A 56 33.24 -4.54 -3.88
N THR A 57 33.29 -3.55 -2.98
CA THR A 57 32.09 -2.87 -2.46
C THR A 57 31.57 -1.78 -3.41
N LEU A 58 32.39 -1.31 -4.34
CA LEU A 58 32.03 -0.25 -5.31
C LEU A 58 31.66 -0.80 -6.69
N THR A 59 32.31 -1.88 -7.13
CA THR A 59 32.07 -2.49 -8.44
C THR A 59 32.20 -3.99 -8.38
N ASP A 60 31.31 -4.70 -9.08
CA ASP A 60 31.34 -6.16 -9.23
C ASP A 60 32.26 -6.62 -10.39
N ASN A 61 32.89 -5.70 -11.12
CA ASN A 61 33.68 -6.05 -12.31
C ASN A 61 35.14 -6.42 -11.94
N PRO A 62 35.54 -7.71 -12.02
CA PRO A 62 36.88 -8.14 -11.65
C PRO A 62 37.97 -7.52 -12.52
N LYS A 63 37.64 -7.13 -13.76
CA LYS A 63 38.57 -6.47 -14.68
C LYS A 63 38.96 -5.06 -14.25
N VAL A 64 38.19 -4.41 -13.36
CA VAL A 64 38.52 -3.10 -12.80
C VAL A 64 39.18 -3.27 -11.43
N ILE A 65 38.68 -4.19 -10.61
CA ILE A 65 39.15 -4.44 -9.24
C ILE A 65 40.65 -4.79 -9.22
N TYR A 66 41.06 -5.84 -9.94
CA TYR A 66 42.44 -6.33 -9.86
C TYR A 66 43.51 -5.36 -10.39
N PRO A 67 43.35 -4.67 -11.54
CA PRO A 67 44.38 -3.73 -11.99
C PRO A 67 44.48 -2.50 -11.07
N VAL A 68 43.37 -1.97 -10.57
CA VAL A 68 43.42 -0.83 -9.64
C VAL A 68 44.05 -1.23 -8.31
N ALA A 69 43.71 -2.41 -7.77
CA ALA A 69 44.36 -2.95 -6.58
C ALA A 69 45.86 -3.22 -6.80
N ALA A 70 46.27 -3.65 -8.01
CA ALA A 70 47.68 -3.84 -8.35
C ALA A 70 48.44 -2.51 -8.39
N VAL A 71 47.84 -1.44 -8.94
CA VAL A 71 48.42 -0.09 -8.92
C VAL A 71 48.57 0.39 -7.48
N TRP A 72 47.56 0.20 -6.62
CA TRP A 72 47.65 0.56 -5.22
C TRP A 72 48.75 -0.22 -4.49
N ALA A 73 48.79 -1.54 -4.65
CA ALA A 73 49.84 -2.37 -4.07
C ALA A 73 51.24 -1.96 -4.55
N PHE A 74 51.37 -1.57 -5.82
CA PHE A 74 52.62 -1.03 -6.35
C PHE A 74 53.01 0.31 -5.70
N ILE A 75 52.05 1.21 -5.43
CA ILE A 75 52.31 2.45 -4.67
C ILE A 75 52.86 2.11 -3.28
N ILE A 76 52.23 1.19 -2.54
CA ILE A 76 52.72 0.74 -1.23
C ILE A 76 54.14 0.18 -1.32
N LEU A 77 54.38 -0.73 -2.26
CA LEU A 77 55.69 -1.31 -2.53
C LEU A 77 56.76 -0.24 -2.77
N THR A 78 56.43 0.81 -3.53
CA THR A 78 57.38 1.90 -3.81
C THR A 78 57.67 2.77 -2.58
N ILE A 79 56.65 3.05 -1.76
CA ILE A 79 56.79 3.83 -0.52
C ILE A 79 57.64 3.04 0.49
N ASP A 80 57.34 1.76 0.71
CA ASP A 80 58.08 0.91 1.64
C ASP A 80 59.52 0.71 1.20
N ARG A 81 59.74 0.51 -0.10
CA ARG A 81 61.09 0.48 -0.68
C ARG A 81 61.83 1.79 -0.46
N ALA A 82 61.20 2.94 -0.73
CA ALA A 82 61.83 4.25 -0.55
C ALA A 82 62.23 4.49 0.91
N LEU A 83 61.39 4.05 1.85
CA LEU A 83 61.64 4.20 3.27
C LEU A 83 62.76 3.27 3.78
N LEU A 84 62.90 2.07 3.21
CA LEU A 84 64.05 1.18 3.46
C LEU A 84 65.36 1.71 2.87
N ALA A 85 65.29 2.22 1.63
CA ALA A 85 66.42 2.81 0.92
C ALA A 85 66.92 4.08 1.60
N GLY A 86 66.02 4.85 2.22
CA GLY A 86 66.37 6.08 2.92
C GLY A 86 67.14 5.87 4.22
N TYR A 87 67.09 4.69 4.86
CA TYR A 87 67.74 4.48 6.16
C TYR A 87 69.27 4.47 6.04
N ARG A 88 69.93 5.35 6.80
CA ARG A 88 71.40 5.48 6.85
C ARG A 88 71.97 5.16 8.24
N PRO A 89 72.77 4.09 8.39
CA PRO A 89 73.30 3.68 9.69
C PRO A 89 74.33 4.64 10.32
N PHE A 90 74.99 5.49 9.54
CA PHE A 90 76.04 6.40 10.04
C PHE A 90 75.55 7.82 10.36
N MET A 91 74.24 8.06 10.27
CA MET A 91 73.65 9.36 10.58
C MET A 91 73.63 9.65 12.10
N SER A 92 73.55 10.92 12.50
CA SER A 92 73.42 11.32 13.90
C SER A 92 72.16 10.74 14.55
N TRP A 93 72.22 10.43 15.85
CA TRP A 93 71.09 9.81 16.58
C TRP A 93 69.79 10.57 16.38
N TRP A 94 69.76 11.88 16.56
CA TRP A 94 68.55 12.70 16.38
C TRP A 94 67.92 12.57 14.99
N ARG A 95 68.73 12.49 13.93
CA ARG A 95 68.21 12.29 12.57
C ARG A 95 67.71 10.86 12.35
N LYS A 96 68.39 9.85 12.91
CA LYS A 96 67.89 8.46 12.91
C LYS A 96 66.55 8.34 13.61
N LEU A 97 66.39 8.99 14.76
CA LEU A 97 65.14 8.99 15.51
C LEU A 97 64.03 9.71 14.74
N SER A 98 64.33 10.85 14.11
CA SER A 98 63.37 11.58 13.26
C SER A 98 62.91 10.75 12.05
N GLN A 99 63.82 10.00 11.42
CA GLN A 99 63.47 9.10 10.33
C GLN A 99 62.64 7.90 10.82
N PHE A 100 62.97 7.34 11.98
CA PHE A 100 62.20 6.29 12.63
C PHE A 100 60.79 6.78 13.00
N SER A 101 60.65 7.97 13.58
CA SER A 101 59.35 8.54 13.97
C SER A 101 58.49 8.87 12.75
N LEU A 102 59.09 9.43 11.69
CA LEU A 102 58.38 9.68 10.44
C LEU A 102 57.84 8.36 9.86
N ARG A 103 58.64 7.28 9.87
CA ARG A 103 58.18 5.94 9.46
C ARG A 103 57.09 5.42 10.37
N LEU A 104 57.20 5.59 11.68
CA LEU A 104 56.17 5.14 12.63
C LEU A 104 54.82 5.80 12.34
N ILE A 105 54.82 7.12 12.07
CA ILE A 105 53.61 7.86 11.73
C ILE A 105 53.01 7.35 10.42
N VAL A 106 53.84 7.17 9.38
CA VAL A 106 53.38 6.61 8.09
C VAL A 106 52.83 5.20 8.29
N ALA A 107 53.51 4.34 9.04
CA ALA A 107 53.06 2.97 9.32
C ALA A 107 51.76 2.93 10.13
N ILE A 108 51.51 3.88 11.04
CA ILE A 108 50.23 4.01 11.74
C ILE A 108 49.12 4.39 10.75
N LEU A 109 49.36 5.37 9.87
CA LEU A 109 48.38 5.78 8.86
C LEU A 109 48.08 4.65 7.86
N MET A 110 49.11 3.98 7.36
CA MET A 110 48.96 2.85 6.44
C MET A 110 48.35 1.62 7.12
N GLY A 111 48.78 1.33 8.36
CA GLY A 111 48.21 0.25 9.17
C GLY A 111 46.72 0.45 9.41
N LEU A 112 46.27 1.66 9.78
CA LEU A 112 44.86 1.97 9.99
C LEU A 112 44.05 1.86 8.68
N THR A 113 44.58 2.39 7.58
CA THR A 113 43.88 2.40 6.28
C THR A 113 43.77 1.02 5.65
N ILE A 114 44.77 0.15 5.83
CA ILE A 114 44.74 -1.24 5.33
C ILE A 114 43.93 -2.15 6.27
N ALA A 115 44.04 -1.96 7.59
CA ALA A 115 43.33 -2.80 8.55
C ALA A 115 41.81 -2.69 8.39
N HIS A 116 41.29 -1.49 8.14
CA HIS A 116 39.85 -1.26 8.08
C HIS A 116 39.09 -2.14 7.06
N PRO A 117 39.40 -2.11 5.75
CA PRO A 117 38.74 -2.99 4.77
C PRO A 117 39.00 -4.48 5.05
N LEU A 118 40.12 -4.83 5.64
CA LEU A 118 40.47 -6.23 5.95
C LEU A 118 39.66 -6.77 7.14
N VAL A 119 39.37 -5.92 8.13
CA VAL A 119 38.46 -6.24 9.23
C VAL A 119 37.03 -6.40 8.71
N LEU A 120 36.60 -5.53 7.79
CA LEU A 120 35.29 -5.69 7.13
C LEU A 120 35.21 -7.02 6.35
N LEU A 121 36.28 -7.42 5.67
CA LEU A 121 36.36 -8.71 4.99
C LEU A 121 36.30 -9.89 5.98
N LEU A 122 36.98 -9.79 7.13
CA LEU A 122 36.99 -10.84 8.15
C LEU A 122 35.59 -11.04 8.78
N PHE A 123 34.88 -9.96 9.06
CA PHE A 123 33.55 -9.98 9.67
C PHE A 123 32.41 -9.85 8.67
N ARG A 124 32.65 -10.10 7.38
CA ARG A 124 31.66 -9.87 6.32
C ARG A 124 30.32 -10.53 6.61
N ASP A 125 30.33 -11.78 7.06
CA ASP A 125 29.09 -12.54 7.29
C ASP A 125 28.35 -12.04 8.55
N THR A 126 29.08 -11.64 9.59
CA THR A 126 28.50 -11.00 10.78
C THR A 126 27.88 -9.65 10.44
N ILE A 127 28.59 -8.82 9.66
CA ILE A 127 28.13 -7.50 9.21
C ILE A 127 26.87 -7.66 8.35
N ASN A 128 26.87 -8.60 7.39
CA ASN A 128 25.70 -8.88 6.57
C ASN A 128 24.51 -9.28 7.44
N THR A 129 24.71 -10.10 8.46
CA THR A 129 23.63 -10.51 9.38
C THR A 129 23.04 -9.32 10.12
N VAL A 130 23.87 -8.41 10.65
CA VAL A 130 23.40 -7.19 11.31
C VAL A 130 22.66 -6.27 10.34
N VAL A 131 23.16 -6.10 9.12
CA VAL A 131 22.51 -5.29 8.08
C VAL A 131 21.15 -5.89 7.68
N GLU A 132 21.04 -7.22 7.59
CA GLU A 132 19.76 -7.91 7.34
C GLU A 132 18.81 -7.78 8.54
N GLU A 133 19.33 -7.79 9.76
CA GLU A 133 18.55 -7.57 10.97
C GLU A 133 17.98 -6.14 11.00
N GLU A 134 18.81 -5.12 10.77
CA GLU A 134 18.35 -3.73 10.62
C GLU A 134 17.32 -3.58 9.50
N ARG A 135 17.54 -4.23 8.35
CA ARG A 135 16.56 -4.27 7.25
C ARG A 135 15.24 -4.92 7.69
N SER A 136 15.30 -6.01 8.46
CA SER A 136 14.10 -6.69 8.96
C SER A 136 13.33 -5.81 9.94
N GLN A 137 14.04 -5.06 10.78
CA GLN A 137 13.44 -4.11 11.71
C GLN A 137 12.76 -2.96 10.95
N GLU A 138 13.42 -2.39 9.95
CA GLU A 138 12.84 -1.36 9.09
C GLU A 138 11.57 -1.85 8.36
N ILE A 139 11.62 -3.06 7.79
CA ILE A 139 10.46 -3.70 7.17
C ILE A 139 9.32 -3.88 8.19
N SER A 140 9.63 -4.27 9.43
CA SER A 140 8.63 -4.43 10.48
C SER A 140 7.96 -3.10 10.86
N GLN A 141 8.71 -2.00 10.90
CA GLN A 141 8.20 -0.67 11.18
C GLN A 141 7.31 -0.16 10.05
N GLU A 142 7.74 -0.35 8.79
CA GLU A 142 6.92 0.00 7.61
C GLU A 142 5.64 -0.83 7.57
N ARG A 143 5.73 -2.16 7.75
CA ARG A 143 4.54 -3.03 7.87
C ARG A 143 3.61 -2.57 9.00
N GLY A 144 4.15 -2.09 10.11
CA GLY A 144 3.38 -1.51 11.21
C GLY A 144 2.57 -0.29 10.78
N LYS A 145 3.16 0.63 9.99
CA LYS A 145 2.44 1.80 9.45
C LYS A 145 1.29 1.38 8.51
N PHE A 146 1.54 0.43 7.61
CA PHE A 146 0.52 -0.09 6.70
C PHE A 146 -0.56 -0.91 7.42
N ALA A 147 -0.22 -1.62 8.51
CA ALA A 147 -1.19 -2.36 9.31
C ALA A 147 -2.26 -1.44 9.89
N VAL A 148 -1.89 -0.29 10.44
CA VAL A 148 -2.84 0.71 10.95
C VAL A 148 -3.79 1.20 9.84
N GLY A 149 -3.26 1.45 8.63
CA GLY A 149 -4.07 1.82 7.48
C GLY A 149 -5.06 0.73 7.06
N LYS A 150 -4.58 -0.52 6.95
CA LYS A 150 -5.40 -1.69 6.61
C LYS A 150 -6.48 -1.95 7.65
N ASP A 151 -6.17 -1.81 8.94
CA ASP A 151 -7.14 -2.05 10.01
C ASP A 151 -8.25 -0.99 10.01
N ARG A 152 -7.93 0.27 9.67
CA ARG A 152 -8.94 1.31 9.46
C ARG A 152 -9.89 0.94 8.33
N VAL A 153 -9.36 0.54 7.16
CA VAL A 153 -10.19 0.15 6.01
C VAL A 153 -10.99 -1.11 6.31
N ARG A 154 -10.41 -2.11 6.97
CA ARG A 154 -11.13 -3.31 7.43
C ARG A 154 -12.28 -2.96 8.37
N THR A 155 -12.09 -2.02 9.28
CA THR A 155 -13.16 -1.55 10.18
C THR A 155 -14.31 -0.90 9.41
N GLU A 156 -14.02 -0.18 8.33
CA GLU A 156 -15.06 0.38 7.46
C GLU A 156 -15.77 -0.71 6.64
N ILE A 157 -15.03 -1.72 6.15
CA ILE A 157 -15.61 -2.89 5.48
C ILE A 157 -16.57 -3.63 6.41
N THR A 158 -16.18 -3.91 7.66
CA THR A 158 -17.05 -4.62 8.61
C THR A 158 -18.32 -3.82 8.92
N LYS A 159 -18.22 -2.49 9.07
CA LYS A 159 -19.41 -1.62 9.24
C LYS A 159 -20.34 -1.65 8.02
N LEU A 160 -19.78 -1.66 6.81
CA LEU A 160 -20.56 -1.75 5.57
C LEU A 160 -21.23 -3.13 5.44
N GLU A 161 -20.53 -4.21 5.78
CA GLU A 161 -21.07 -5.57 5.79
C GLU A 161 -22.23 -5.71 6.79
N GLU A 162 -22.08 -5.19 8.01
CA GLU A 162 -23.14 -5.14 9.02
C GLU A 162 -24.35 -4.32 8.54
N ALA A 163 -24.11 -3.16 7.93
CA ALA A 163 -25.18 -2.31 7.38
C ALA A 163 -25.93 -3.00 6.22
N ILE A 164 -25.22 -3.72 5.34
CA ILE A 164 -25.80 -4.51 4.26
C ILE A 164 -26.62 -5.67 4.84
N ALA A 165 -26.11 -6.36 5.87
CA ALA A 165 -26.82 -7.45 6.53
C ALA A 165 -28.14 -6.98 7.15
N ALA A 166 -28.12 -5.87 7.89
CA ALA A 166 -29.33 -5.27 8.46
C ALA A 166 -30.35 -4.86 7.38
N GLN A 167 -29.88 -4.37 6.24
CA GLN A 167 -30.76 -3.99 5.13
C GLN A 167 -31.35 -5.22 4.41
N ARG A 168 -30.59 -6.32 4.30
CA ARG A 168 -31.08 -7.61 3.80
C ARG A 168 -32.12 -8.24 4.73
N GLU A 169 -31.98 -8.06 6.04
CA GLU A 169 -33.00 -8.50 7.00
C GLU A 169 -34.30 -7.73 6.80
N LYS A 170 -34.25 -6.39 6.73
CA LYS A 170 -35.42 -5.56 6.39
C LYS A 170 -36.05 -5.94 5.06
N TRP A 171 -35.23 -6.25 4.05
CA TRP A 171 -35.70 -6.77 2.77
C TRP A 171 -36.50 -8.07 2.98
N ASN A 172 -35.96 -9.03 3.72
CA ASN A 172 -36.63 -10.31 3.99
C ASN A 172 -37.94 -10.15 4.77
N GLU A 173 -37.98 -9.22 5.73
CA GLU A 173 -39.21 -8.89 6.47
C GLU A 173 -40.34 -8.43 5.55
N THR A 174 -40.04 -7.71 4.45
CA THR A 174 -41.07 -7.31 3.48
C THR A 174 -41.76 -8.48 2.78
N PHE A 175 -41.18 -9.70 2.80
CA PHE A 175 -41.80 -10.91 2.24
C PHE A 175 -42.66 -11.66 3.26
N GLN A 176 -42.51 -11.38 4.55
CA GLN A 176 -43.31 -12.01 5.60
C GLN A 176 -44.60 -11.21 5.80
N ALA A 177 -45.65 -11.59 5.07
CA ALA A 177 -46.96 -10.97 5.19
C ALA A 177 -47.64 -11.34 6.51
N LYS A 178 -47.60 -10.44 7.50
CA LYS A 178 -48.38 -10.54 8.74
C LYS A 178 -49.78 -9.96 8.48
N PHE A 179 -50.66 -10.76 7.88
CA PHE A 179 -52.06 -10.36 7.70
C PHE A 179 -52.75 -10.26 9.08
N ILE A 180 -53.20 -9.07 9.43
CA ILE A 180 -54.10 -8.86 10.57
C ILE A 180 -55.47 -9.41 10.13
N MET A 181 -55.72 -10.69 10.40
CA MET A 181 -57.05 -11.28 10.25
C MET A 181 -57.95 -10.68 11.34
N GLN A 182 -58.92 -9.87 10.90
CA GLN A 182 -59.98 -9.32 11.72
C GLN A 182 -60.98 -10.41 12.11
N GLU A 183 -61.51 -10.29 13.33
CA GLU A 183 -62.39 -11.21 14.04
C GLU A 183 -63.29 -12.10 13.18
N LYS A 184 -63.13 -13.40 13.40
CA LYS A 184 -64.07 -14.44 12.97
C LYS A 184 -65.34 -14.31 13.80
N THR A 185 -66.27 -13.44 13.39
CA THR A 185 -67.64 -13.49 13.93
C THR A 185 -68.30 -14.73 13.34
N GLU A 186 -68.45 -15.76 14.16
CA GLU A 186 -69.20 -16.97 13.81
C GLU A 186 -70.65 -16.57 13.52
N ALA A 187 -71.02 -16.67 12.25
CA ALA A 187 -72.41 -16.63 11.83
C ALA A 187 -73.12 -17.87 12.44
N ALA A 188 -73.87 -17.64 13.50
CA ALA A 188 -74.82 -18.59 14.04
C ALA A 188 -75.87 -18.91 12.96
N ALA A 189 -75.73 -20.07 12.33
CA ALA A 189 -76.71 -20.60 11.40
C ALA A 189 -77.98 -20.98 12.17
N ALA A 190 -79.01 -20.12 12.12
CA ALA A 190 -80.37 -20.49 12.50
C ALA A 190 -81.01 -21.33 11.39
N ILE A 191 -81.40 -22.55 11.77
CA ILE A 191 -82.16 -23.55 10.98
C ILE A 191 -83.57 -23.01 10.65
N PRO A 192 -84.20 -23.42 9.54
CA PRO A 192 -85.29 -22.68 8.91
C PRO A 192 -86.69 -23.00 9.47
N GLY A 193 -87.45 -21.92 9.65
CA GLY A 193 -88.88 -21.87 9.90
C GLY A 193 -89.28 -20.39 10.07
N LEU A 194 -90.41 -19.96 9.51
CA LEU A 194 -90.85 -18.55 9.53
C LEU A 194 -90.59 -17.90 10.90
N THR A 195 -90.00 -16.70 10.89
CA THR A 195 -89.72 -15.95 12.12
C THR A 195 -91.02 -15.70 12.89
N ALA A 196 -90.95 -15.55 14.21
CA ALA A 196 -92.13 -15.35 15.05
C ALA A 196 -93.00 -14.16 14.58
N GLU A 197 -92.36 -13.13 14.03
CA GLU A 197 -93.02 -11.94 13.44
C GLU A 197 -93.79 -12.28 12.15
N GLN A 198 -93.21 -13.10 11.27
CA GLN A 198 -93.87 -13.54 10.04
C GLN A 198 -95.07 -14.46 10.32
N GLN A 199 -95.02 -15.23 11.41
CA GLN A 199 -96.16 -16.04 11.85
C GLN A 199 -97.31 -15.18 12.39
N THR A 200 -97.01 -14.05 13.03
CA THR A 200 -98.04 -13.10 13.49
C THR A 200 -98.70 -12.35 12.34
N GLU A 201 -97.92 -11.94 11.33
CA GLU A 201 -98.45 -11.27 10.13
C GLU A 201 -99.30 -12.21 9.25
N LEU A 202 -98.86 -13.46 9.08
CA LEU A 202 -99.64 -14.46 8.36
C LEU A 202 -100.98 -14.72 9.04
N LYS A 203 -100.99 -14.85 10.38
CA LYS A 203 -102.22 -15.02 11.16
C LYS A 203 -103.16 -13.83 11.00
N ALA A 204 -102.66 -12.61 11.11
CA ALA A 204 -103.46 -11.40 10.91
C ALA A 204 -104.09 -11.34 9.51
N ALA A 205 -103.33 -11.66 8.46
CA ALA A 205 -103.83 -11.69 7.08
C ALA A 205 -104.87 -12.80 6.84
N THR A 206 -104.68 -13.99 7.42
CA THR A 206 -105.67 -15.07 7.34
C THR A 206 -106.93 -14.77 8.13
N ASP A 207 -106.80 -14.09 9.28
CA ASP A 207 -107.93 -13.70 10.10
C ASP A 207 -108.76 -12.60 9.43
N GLU A 208 -108.12 -11.59 8.82
CA GLU A 208 -108.81 -10.56 8.05
C GLU A 208 -109.58 -11.13 6.85
N ALA A 209 -108.96 -12.07 6.11
CA ALA A 209 -109.58 -12.69 4.93
C ALA A 209 -110.74 -13.66 5.29
N THR A 210 -110.71 -14.30 6.45
CA THR A 210 -111.73 -15.29 6.87
C THR A 210 -112.85 -14.73 7.73
N LYS A 211 -112.65 -13.55 8.33
CA LYS A 211 -113.61 -12.89 9.23
C LYS A 211 -115.06 -12.81 8.71
N PRO A 212 -115.35 -12.29 7.51
CA PRO A 212 -116.74 -12.14 7.04
C PRO A 212 -117.45 -13.49 6.86
N PHE A 213 -116.71 -14.55 6.52
CA PHE A 213 -117.26 -15.90 6.36
C PHE A 213 -117.45 -16.61 7.70
N LYS A 214 -116.54 -16.40 8.67
CA LYS A 214 -116.67 -16.93 10.04
C LYS A 214 -117.87 -16.30 10.77
N ASP A 215 -118.01 -14.97 10.72
CA ASP A 215 -119.13 -14.25 11.33
C ASP A 215 -120.48 -14.73 10.77
N ARG A 216 -120.55 -15.00 9.45
CA ARG A 216 -121.75 -15.56 8.81
C ARG A 216 -122.00 -17.01 9.20
N LEU A 217 -120.95 -17.82 9.36
CA LEU A 217 -121.04 -19.21 9.81
C LEU A 217 -121.58 -19.31 11.24
N ASP A 218 -121.13 -18.42 12.13
CA ASP A 218 -121.59 -18.37 13.53
C ASP A 218 -123.05 -17.94 13.63
N ALA A 219 -123.49 -16.99 12.81
CA ALA A 219 -124.89 -16.60 12.71
C ALA A 219 -125.79 -17.76 12.22
N ILE A 220 -125.34 -18.53 11.22
CA ILE A 220 -126.06 -19.71 10.71
C ILE A 220 -126.10 -20.83 11.74
N ASN A 221 -125.01 -21.06 12.47
CA ASN A 221 -124.97 -22.05 13.56
C ASN A 221 -125.98 -21.71 14.65
N THR A 222 -126.06 -20.43 15.03
CA THR A 222 -127.02 -19.95 16.04
C THR A 222 -128.46 -20.16 15.57
N GLN A 223 -128.76 -19.85 14.30
CA GLN A 223 -130.09 -20.09 13.71
C GLN A 223 -130.42 -21.59 13.62
N ALA A 224 -129.45 -22.44 13.28
CA ALA A 224 -129.64 -23.88 13.24
C ALA A 224 -129.87 -24.47 14.65
N ASP A 225 -129.15 -23.98 15.65
CA ASP A 225 -129.26 -24.42 17.04
C ASP A 225 -130.61 -24.02 17.67
N GLU A 226 -131.22 -22.91 17.24
CA GLU A 226 -132.57 -22.50 17.66
C GLU A 226 -133.69 -23.31 17.00
N LEU A 227 -133.55 -23.62 15.70
CA LEU A 227 -134.59 -24.28 14.90
C LEU A 227 -134.59 -25.81 15.05
N SER A 228 -133.42 -26.41 15.29
CA SER A 228 -133.26 -27.85 15.50
C SER A 228 -134.10 -28.44 16.66
N PRO A 229 -134.12 -27.85 17.88
CA PRO A 229 -134.97 -28.34 18.97
C PRO A 229 -136.47 -28.15 18.68
N GLN A 230 -136.85 -27.10 17.94
CA GLN A 230 -138.24 -26.89 17.53
C GLN A 230 -138.69 -27.93 16.52
N TYR A 231 -137.86 -28.22 15.51
CA TYR A 231 -138.12 -29.24 14.51
C TYR A 231 -138.23 -30.64 15.13
N THR A 232 -137.33 -31.01 16.05
CA THR A 232 -137.36 -32.30 16.75
C THR A 232 -138.58 -32.43 17.65
N LYS A 233 -138.97 -31.38 18.38
CA LYS A 233 -140.21 -31.36 19.16
C LYS A 233 -141.43 -31.55 18.26
N LEU A 234 -141.51 -30.84 17.14
CA LEU A 234 -142.62 -30.91 16.20
C LEU A 234 -142.73 -32.30 15.53
N GLN A 235 -141.60 -32.95 15.24
CA GLN A 235 -141.56 -34.35 14.78
C GLN A 235 -142.08 -35.33 15.85
N SER A 236 -141.72 -35.13 17.12
CA SER A 236 -142.23 -35.97 18.22
C SER A 236 -143.74 -35.81 18.43
N GLU A 237 -144.25 -34.58 18.30
CA GLU A 237 -145.68 -34.29 18.39
C GLU A 237 -146.45 -34.87 17.20
N LEU A 238 -145.90 -34.78 15.98
CA LEU A 238 -146.46 -35.44 14.80
C LEU A 238 -146.56 -36.95 15.00
N GLY A 239 -145.49 -37.59 15.48
CA GLY A 239 -145.49 -39.02 15.79
C GLY A 239 -146.56 -39.41 16.82
N PHE A 240 -146.71 -38.61 17.88
CA PHE A 240 -147.75 -38.82 18.90
C PHE A 240 -149.17 -38.69 18.32
N TRP A 241 -149.45 -37.62 17.57
CA TRP A 241 -150.78 -37.39 17.00
C TRP A 241 -151.10 -38.33 15.84
N GLN A 242 -150.10 -38.80 15.08
CA GLN A 242 -150.31 -39.85 14.08
C GLN A 242 -150.71 -41.15 14.75
N ALA A 243 -150.06 -41.52 15.85
CA ALA A 243 -150.43 -42.71 16.62
C ALA A 243 -151.84 -42.60 17.23
N GLU A 244 -152.23 -41.43 17.76
CA GLU A 244 -153.59 -41.21 18.27
C GLU A 244 -154.65 -41.21 17.15
N PHE A 245 -154.34 -40.63 15.99
CA PHE A 245 -155.21 -40.67 14.81
C PHE A 245 -155.44 -42.10 14.30
N GLU A 246 -154.38 -42.92 14.25
CA GLU A 246 -154.45 -44.34 13.88
C GLU A 246 -155.22 -45.16 14.93
N ARG A 247 -155.08 -44.84 16.22
CA ARG A 247 -155.85 -45.48 17.31
C ARG A 247 -157.35 -45.20 17.22
N GLU A 248 -157.74 -43.96 16.91
CA GLU A 248 -159.15 -43.58 16.70
C GLU A 248 -159.75 -44.25 15.45
N LEU A 249 -159.01 -44.30 14.34
CA LEU A 249 -159.41 -45.03 13.13
C LEU A 249 -159.67 -46.53 13.39
N ASN A 250 -158.88 -47.12 14.29
CA ASN A 250 -158.97 -48.54 14.63
C ASN A 250 -160.06 -48.88 15.67
N GLY A 251 -160.80 -47.88 16.20
CA GLY A 251 -162.02 -48.09 16.98
C GLY A 251 -161.83 -48.43 18.47
N GLN A 252 -160.63 -48.23 19.03
CA GLN A 252 -160.28 -48.65 20.40
C GLN A 252 -160.89 -47.79 21.52
N ARG A 253 -161.55 -46.67 21.21
CA ARG A 253 -162.12 -45.74 22.21
C ARG A 253 -163.56 -45.31 21.96
N SER A 254 -163.95 -45.13 20.70
CA SER A 254 -165.31 -44.70 20.30
C SER A 254 -166.24 -45.87 19.92
N GLY A 255 -165.77 -47.12 19.96
CA GLY A 255 -166.58 -48.31 19.68
C GLY A 255 -167.02 -48.51 18.22
N MET A 256 -166.69 -47.58 17.31
CA MET A 256 -166.97 -47.68 15.87
C MET A 256 -165.70 -47.47 15.05
N LYS A 257 -165.50 -48.30 14.01
CA LYS A 257 -164.41 -48.16 13.03
C LYS A 257 -164.82 -47.22 11.92
N GLY A 258 -163.97 -46.24 11.61
CA GLY A 258 -164.20 -45.26 10.53
C GLY A 258 -164.03 -43.82 11.00
N GLU A 259 -164.00 -42.88 10.05
CA GLU A 259 -163.78 -41.46 10.33
C GLU A 259 -164.97 -40.83 11.07
N GLY A 260 -164.95 -40.93 12.40
CA GLY A 260 -165.84 -40.15 13.25
C GLY A 260 -165.47 -38.65 13.24
N PRO A 261 -166.34 -37.76 13.76
CA PRO A 261 -166.10 -36.32 13.80
C PRO A 261 -164.77 -35.93 14.45
N ARG A 262 -164.34 -36.68 15.47
CA ARG A 262 -163.09 -36.46 16.20
C ARG A 262 -161.84 -36.88 15.42
N ALA A 263 -161.92 -37.89 14.57
CA ALA A 263 -160.80 -38.25 13.70
C ALA A 263 -160.56 -37.15 12.66
N ARG A 264 -161.64 -36.60 12.08
CA ARG A 264 -161.54 -35.45 11.16
C ARG A 264 -160.94 -34.22 11.83
N SER A 265 -161.31 -33.91 13.08
CA SER A 265 -160.71 -32.79 13.81
C SER A 265 -159.24 -33.04 14.17
N ILE A 266 -158.83 -34.27 14.49
CA ILE A 266 -157.39 -34.57 14.70
C ILE A 266 -156.60 -34.40 13.39
N ARG A 267 -157.15 -34.82 12.24
CA ARG A 267 -156.50 -34.63 10.94
C ARG A 267 -156.38 -33.15 10.57
N ALA A 268 -157.49 -32.42 10.60
CA ALA A 268 -157.57 -31.02 10.17
C ALA A 268 -156.93 -30.05 11.18
N ASP A 269 -157.16 -30.23 12.49
CA ASP A 269 -156.72 -29.27 13.50
C ASP A 269 -155.31 -29.60 14.05
N GLN A 270 -154.88 -30.87 14.02
CA GLN A 270 -153.64 -31.28 14.69
C GLN A 270 -152.55 -31.81 13.76
N LEU A 271 -152.90 -32.60 12.72
CA LEU A 271 -151.91 -33.21 11.82
C LEU A 271 -151.53 -32.33 10.64
N GLU A 272 -152.49 -31.76 9.93
CA GLU A 272 -152.23 -30.95 8.72
C GLU A 272 -151.37 -29.70 9.02
N PRO A 273 -151.69 -28.87 10.05
CA PRO A 273 -150.87 -27.70 10.38
C PRO A 273 -149.43 -28.07 10.76
N ARG A 274 -149.26 -29.14 11.55
CA ARG A 274 -147.93 -29.61 11.97
C ARG A 274 -147.14 -30.24 10.82
N ARG A 275 -147.79 -30.88 9.83
CA ARG A 275 -147.10 -31.40 8.65
C ARG A 275 -146.58 -30.29 7.75
N GLU A 276 -147.36 -29.23 7.59
CA GLU A 276 -146.93 -28.04 6.84
C GLU A 276 -145.79 -27.31 7.56
N GLU A 277 -145.89 -27.15 8.88
CA GLU A 277 -144.85 -26.52 9.70
C GLU A 277 -143.55 -27.36 9.74
N SER A 278 -143.66 -28.69 9.80
CA SER A 278 -142.52 -29.61 9.68
C SER A 278 -141.82 -29.49 8.33
N LYS A 279 -142.56 -29.45 7.23
CA LYS A 279 -141.98 -29.26 5.88
C LYS A 279 -141.28 -27.92 5.75
N ARG A 280 -141.87 -26.85 6.30
CA ARG A 280 -141.28 -25.51 6.29
C ARG A 280 -139.97 -25.47 7.09
N LEU A 281 -139.97 -26.00 8.31
CA LEU A 281 -138.77 -26.05 9.16
C LEU A 281 -137.70 -26.99 8.59
N GLY A 282 -138.09 -28.12 8.00
CA GLY A 282 -137.18 -29.04 7.31
C GLY A 282 -136.48 -28.39 6.12
N ALA A 283 -137.24 -27.72 5.23
CA ALA A 283 -136.67 -27.00 4.10
C ALA A 283 -135.75 -25.84 4.54
N LEU A 284 -136.06 -25.17 5.65
CA LEU A 284 -135.22 -24.11 6.21
C LEU A 284 -133.90 -24.66 6.76
N LEU A 285 -133.92 -25.80 7.45
CA LEU A 285 -132.71 -26.48 7.93
C LEU A 285 -131.85 -27.03 6.78
N GLU A 286 -132.46 -27.56 5.71
CA GLU A 286 -131.74 -27.96 4.48
C GLU A 286 -131.04 -26.77 3.81
N HIS A 287 -131.70 -25.61 3.73
CA HIS A 287 -131.08 -24.39 3.21
C HIS A 287 -129.90 -23.94 4.08
N LEU A 288 -130.07 -23.89 5.41
CA LEU A 288 -129.00 -23.47 6.33
C LEU A 288 -127.80 -24.43 6.32
N THR A 289 -128.04 -25.74 6.17
CA THR A 289 -126.96 -26.73 6.06
C THR A 289 -126.21 -26.64 4.72
N ALA A 290 -126.91 -26.36 3.62
CA ALA A 290 -126.27 -26.09 2.33
C ALA A 290 -125.45 -24.79 2.36
N GLU A 291 -126.00 -23.70 2.89
CA GLU A 291 -125.30 -22.41 3.04
C GLU A 291 -124.04 -22.56 3.91
N LYS A 292 -124.12 -23.30 5.02
CA LYS A 292 -122.97 -23.64 5.88
C LYS A 292 -121.87 -24.36 5.12
N ALA A 293 -122.20 -25.36 4.30
CA ALA A 293 -121.20 -26.11 3.52
C ALA A 293 -120.50 -25.22 2.48
N THR A 294 -121.24 -24.30 1.84
CA THR A 294 -120.66 -23.34 0.89
C THR A 294 -119.71 -22.36 1.58
N LEU A 295 -120.09 -21.82 2.74
CA LEU A 295 -119.26 -20.90 3.52
C LEU A 295 -117.99 -21.56 4.04
N GLN A 296 -118.05 -22.82 4.49
CA GLN A 296 -116.85 -23.58 4.89
C GLN A 296 -115.86 -23.77 3.73
N THR A 297 -116.38 -23.93 2.51
CA THR A 297 -115.54 -24.05 1.31
C THR A 297 -114.89 -22.69 0.97
N GLN A 298 -115.65 -21.61 1.05
CA GLN A 298 -115.14 -20.25 0.83
C GLN A 298 -114.09 -19.82 1.87
N VAL A 299 -114.24 -20.23 3.14
CA VAL A 299 -113.20 -20.01 4.18
C VAL A 299 -111.89 -20.67 3.78
N ARG A 300 -111.92 -21.94 3.36
CA ARG A 300 -110.70 -22.67 2.95
C ARG A 300 -110.04 -22.09 1.72
N GLU A 301 -110.83 -21.63 0.75
CA GLU A 301 -110.31 -20.96 -0.45
C GLU A 301 -109.70 -19.59 -0.12
N ALA A 302 -110.32 -18.82 0.77
CA ALA A 302 -109.79 -17.55 1.26
C ALA A 302 -108.48 -17.73 2.05
N GLU A 303 -108.38 -18.75 2.92
CA GLU A 303 -107.14 -19.10 3.63
C GLU A 303 -106.02 -19.46 2.64
N LYS A 304 -106.32 -20.32 1.66
CA LYS A 304 -105.34 -20.71 0.63
C LYS A 304 -104.88 -19.53 -0.21
N GLY A 305 -105.80 -18.63 -0.57
CA GLY A 305 -105.49 -17.39 -1.28
C GLY A 305 -104.56 -16.48 -0.48
N ALA A 306 -104.88 -16.24 0.80
CA ALA A 306 -104.07 -15.41 1.70
C ALA A 306 -102.66 -15.98 1.92
N ILE A 307 -102.54 -17.30 2.12
CA ILE A 307 -101.25 -17.98 2.24
C ILE A 307 -100.42 -17.82 0.97
N SER A 308 -101.01 -18.06 -0.21
CA SER A 308 -100.29 -17.94 -1.49
C SER A 308 -99.79 -16.51 -1.77
N ALA A 309 -100.57 -15.49 -1.40
CA ALA A 309 -100.18 -14.09 -1.54
C ALA A 309 -99.04 -13.73 -0.57
N PHE A 310 -99.03 -14.29 0.64
CA PHE A 310 -97.96 -14.08 1.62
C PHE A 310 -96.66 -14.80 1.21
N GLU A 311 -96.75 -16.03 0.70
CA GLU A 311 -95.61 -16.76 0.14
C GLU A 311 -94.96 -16.01 -1.04
N ALA A 312 -95.77 -15.41 -1.91
CA ALA A 312 -95.27 -14.59 -3.02
C ALA A 312 -94.49 -13.34 -2.52
N LYS A 313 -95.01 -12.66 -1.49
CA LYS A 313 -94.32 -11.53 -0.85
C LYS A 313 -93.00 -11.95 -0.19
N LEU A 314 -92.99 -13.08 0.52
CA LEU A 314 -91.77 -13.63 1.11
C LEU A 314 -90.72 -13.96 0.05
N ALA A 315 -91.12 -14.54 -1.08
CA ALA A 315 -90.22 -14.85 -2.18
C ALA A 315 -89.62 -13.58 -2.82
N GLU A 316 -90.40 -12.49 -2.92
CA GLU A 316 -89.89 -11.20 -3.41
C GLU A 316 -88.88 -10.57 -2.44
N ILE A 317 -89.15 -10.60 -1.14
CA ILE A 317 -88.24 -10.10 -0.09
C ILE A 317 -86.94 -10.90 -0.09
N GLN A 318 -87.02 -12.24 -0.16
CA GLN A 318 -85.84 -13.09 -0.24
C GLN A 318 -84.99 -12.81 -1.48
N LYS A 319 -85.61 -12.52 -2.64
CA LYS A 319 -84.89 -12.12 -3.85
C LYS A 319 -84.17 -10.77 -3.68
N LYS A 320 -84.82 -9.78 -3.06
CA LYS A 320 -84.19 -8.48 -2.76
C LYS A 320 -83.04 -8.62 -1.76
N ASN A 321 -83.21 -9.41 -0.70
CA ASN A 321 -82.16 -9.66 0.28
C ASN A 321 -80.97 -10.39 -0.34
N LYS A 322 -81.20 -11.42 -1.17
CA LYS A 322 -80.12 -12.09 -1.91
C LYS A 322 -79.37 -11.13 -2.85
N ALA A 323 -80.10 -10.27 -3.57
CA ALA A 323 -79.47 -9.29 -4.45
C ALA A 323 -78.61 -8.27 -3.69
N GLU A 324 -79.05 -7.83 -2.51
CA GLU A 324 -78.24 -6.97 -1.63
C GLU A 324 -77.06 -7.73 -1.01
N GLU A 325 -77.23 -8.99 -0.59
CA GLU A 325 -76.13 -9.85 -0.13
C GLU A 325 -75.07 -10.05 -1.21
N ASP A 326 -75.47 -10.35 -2.44
CA ASP A 326 -74.56 -10.51 -3.59
C ASP A 326 -73.82 -9.19 -3.90
N ARG A 327 -74.53 -8.06 -3.84
CA ARG A 327 -73.93 -6.73 -4.04
C ARG A 327 -72.93 -6.39 -2.94
N VAL A 328 -73.26 -6.65 -1.68
CA VAL A 328 -72.37 -6.44 -0.53
C VAL A 328 -71.17 -7.39 -0.60
N ALA A 329 -71.36 -8.64 -1.01
CA ALA A 329 -70.28 -9.60 -1.21
C ALA A 329 -69.34 -9.15 -2.34
N ALA A 330 -69.87 -8.69 -3.48
CA ALA A 330 -69.07 -8.15 -4.58
C ALA A 330 -68.30 -6.89 -4.17
N LEU A 331 -68.92 -5.96 -3.43
CA LEU A 331 -68.26 -4.78 -2.88
C LEU A 331 -67.15 -5.15 -1.89
N LYS A 332 -67.38 -6.12 -1.01
CA LYS A 332 -66.35 -6.64 -0.09
C LYS A 332 -65.16 -7.21 -0.85
N GLN A 333 -65.41 -8.07 -1.84
CA GLN A 333 -64.34 -8.61 -2.69
C GLN A 333 -63.58 -7.51 -3.42
N GLN A 334 -64.26 -6.50 -3.94
CA GLN A 334 -63.61 -5.38 -4.62
C GLN A 334 -62.76 -4.52 -3.67
N VAL A 335 -63.24 -4.27 -2.44
CA VAL A 335 -62.47 -3.55 -1.43
C VAL A 335 -61.26 -4.36 -0.98
N GLU A 336 -61.42 -5.66 -0.73
CA GLU A 336 -60.32 -6.57 -0.40
C GLU A 336 -59.27 -6.62 -1.52
N GLN A 337 -59.71 -6.70 -2.78
CA GLN A 337 -58.82 -6.71 -3.93
C GLN A 337 -58.05 -5.38 -4.08
N ASN A 338 -58.74 -4.24 -3.95
CA ASN A 338 -58.09 -2.92 -3.97
C ASN A 338 -57.11 -2.72 -2.80
N GLN A 339 -57.44 -3.24 -1.62
CA GLN A 339 -56.54 -3.22 -0.46
C GLN A 339 -55.32 -4.12 -0.69
N ALA A 340 -55.51 -5.30 -1.29
CA ALA A 340 -54.42 -6.20 -1.65
C ALA A 340 -53.50 -5.57 -2.71
N ASP A 341 -54.05 -4.99 -3.77
CA ASP A 341 -53.28 -4.35 -4.85
C ASP A 341 -52.50 -3.13 -4.35
N SER A 342 -53.12 -2.28 -3.52
CA SER A 342 -52.44 -1.13 -2.93
C SER A 342 -51.34 -1.56 -1.95
N PHE A 343 -51.57 -2.61 -1.15
CA PHE A 343 -50.56 -3.20 -0.28
C PHE A 343 -49.38 -3.77 -1.08
N VAL A 344 -49.64 -4.55 -2.13
CA VAL A 344 -48.59 -5.13 -3.00
C VAL A 344 -47.78 -4.02 -3.68
N THR A 345 -48.45 -2.97 -4.16
CA THR A 345 -47.77 -1.83 -4.82
C THR A 345 -46.87 -1.08 -3.83
N GLN A 346 -47.34 -0.81 -2.61
CA GLN A 346 -46.54 -0.18 -1.56
C GLN A 346 -45.34 -1.04 -1.14
N GLN A 347 -45.56 -2.35 -0.96
CA GLN A 347 -44.48 -3.30 -0.63
C GLN A 347 -43.44 -3.38 -1.75
N ASN A 348 -43.86 -3.39 -3.01
CA ASN A 348 -42.95 -3.41 -4.16
C ASN A 348 -42.11 -2.13 -4.26
N ALA A 349 -42.71 -0.95 -4.00
CA ALA A 349 -41.97 0.32 -3.98
C ALA A 349 -40.96 0.39 -2.81
N LEU A 350 -41.36 -0.11 -1.63
CA LEU A 350 -40.46 -0.22 -0.47
C LEU A 350 -39.30 -1.15 -0.79
N ARG A 351 -39.58 -2.31 -1.38
CA ARG A 351 -38.55 -3.23 -1.87
C ARG A 351 -37.62 -2.50 -2.81
N GLU A 352 -38.08 -1.94 -3.91
CA GLU A 352 -37.21 -1.25 -4.88
C GLU A 352 -36.27 -0.22 -4.22
N THR A 353 -36.78 0.56 -3.27
CA THR A 353 -35.98 1.51 -2.47
C THR A 353 -34.90 0.80 -1.64
N ILE A 354 -35.26 -0.28 -0.93
CA ILE A 354 -34.31 -1.09 -0.15
C ILE A 354 -33.25 -1.71 -1.07
N LYS A 355 -33.63 -2.18 -2.25
CA LYS A 355 -32.71 -2.74 -3.24
C LYS A 355 -31.70 -1.70 -3.71
N GLN A 356 -32.14 -0.50 -4.09
CA GLN A 356 -31.23 0.59 -4.47
C GLN A 356 -30.25 0.96 -3.35
N GLN A 357 -30.72 0.96 -2.10
CA GLN A 357 -29.84 1.18 -0.94
C GLN A 357 -28.81 0.05 -0.80
N ILE A 358 -29.21 -1.22 -0.93
CA ILE A 358 -28.28 -2.37 -0.90
C ILE A 358 -27.25 -2.25 -2.03
N ASP A 359 -27.68 -1.96 -3.26
CA ASP A 359 -26.80 -1.85 -4.43
C ASP A 359 -25.78 -0.71 -4.24
N THR A 360 -26.19 0.43 -3.69
CA THR A 360 -25.29 1.54 -3.36
C THR A 360 -24.25 1.13 -2.32
N ARG A 361 -24.66 0.44 -1.25
CA ARG A 361 -23.74 -0.04 -0.21
C ARG A 361 -22.79 -1.12 -0.71
N LEU A 362 -23.24 -1.98 -1.62
CA LEU A 362 -22.38 -2.98 -2.27
C LEU A 362 -21.28 -2.31 -3.10
N GLN A 363 -21.59 -1.22 -3.82
CA GLN A 363 -20.58 -0.43 -4.51
C GLN A 363 -19.60 0.26 -3.56
N GLU A 364 -20.06 0.79 -2.42
CA GLU A 364 -19.18 1.33 -1.38
C GLU A 364 -18.24 0.25 -0.82
N LEU A 365 -18.76 -0.95 -0.58
CA LEU A 365 -17.99 -2.09 -0.09
C LEU A 365 -16.94 -2.55 -1.12
N GLU A 366 -17.30 -2.64 -2.40
CA GLU A 366 -16.37 -2.98 -3.47
C GLU A 366 -15.23 -1.94 -3.56
N ARG A 367 -15.55 -0.65 -3.44
CA ARG A 367 -14.54 0.42 -3.39
C ARG A 367 -13.60 0.27 -2.19
N ALA A 368 -14.13 0.01 -1.00
CA ALA A 368 -13.32 -0.20 0.21
C ALA A 368 -12.42 -1.45 0.11
N GLN A 369 -12.92 -2.53 -0.49
CA GLN A 369 -12.12 -3.73 -0.77
C GLN A 369 -10.99 -3.46 -1.77
N ASN A 370 -11.27 -2.68 -2.83
CA ASN A 370 -10.26 -2.26 -3.79
C ASN A 370 -9.20 -1.34 -3.16
N GLU A 371 -9.60 -0.43 -2.26
CA GLU A 371 -8.68 0.40 -1.49
C GLU A 371 -7.78 -0.46 -0.59
N LEU A 372 -8.34 -1.45 0.10
CA LEU A 372 -7.56 -2.39 0.92
C LEU A 372 -6.54 -3.17 0.08
N ALA A 373 -6.95 -3.63 -1.11
CA ALA A 373 -6.07 -4.31 -2.05
C ALA A 373 -4.95 -3.37 -2.55
N ALA A 374 -5.27 -2.12 -2.87
CA ALA A 374 -4.28 -1.12 -3.28
C ALA A 374 -3.24 -0.88 -2.18
N VAL A 375 -3.69 -0.65 -0.93
CA VAL A 375 -2.78 -0.48 0.22
C VAL A 375 -1.89 -1.71 0.43
N ALA A 376 -2.43 -2.92 0.27
CA ALA A 376 -1.64 -4.16 0.36
C ALA A 376 -0.60 -4.27 -0.77
N THR A 377 -0.94 -3.84 -1.99
CA THR A 377 0.03 -3.80 -3.10
C THR A 377 1.11 -2.74 -2.89
N GLU A 378 0.77 -1.57 -2.34
CA GLU A 378 1.73 -0.52 -2.00
C GLU A 378 2.69 -1.00 -0.91
N GLU A 379 2.18 -1.65 0.14
CA GLU A 379 3.01 -2.28 1.18
C GLU A 379 3.97 -3.31 0.56
N ALA A 380 3.47 -4.21 -0.29
CA ALA A 380 4.31 -5.21 -0.95
C ALA A 380 5.40 -4.58 -1.81
N ASN A 381 5.06 -3.53 -2.58
CA ASN A 381 6.01 -2.79 -3.41
C ASN A 381 7.07 -2.06 -2.58
N ARG A 382 6.67 -1.45 -1.46
CA ARG A 382 7.60 -0.78 -0.53
C ARG A 382 8.54 -1.76 0.14
N VAL A 383 8.02 -2.88 0.64
CA VAL A 383 8.84 -3.94 1.25
C VAL A 383 9.80 -4.54 0.23
N ALA A 384 9.34 -4.79 -1.00
CA ALA A 384 10.20 -5.28 -2.07
C ALA A 384 11.29 -4.27 -2.45
N ALA A 385 10.99 -2.96 -2.46
CA ALA A 385 11.99 -1.92 -2.69
C ALA A 385 13.08 -1.91 -1.62
N ILE A 386 12.70 -2.05 -0.34
CA ILE A 386 13.67 -2.13 0.79
C ILE A 386 14.53 -3.40 0.70
N GLN A 387 13.94 -4.53 0.28
CA GLN A 387 14.67 -5.79 0.08
C GLN A 387 15.63 -5.74 -1.11
N ALA A 388 15.24 -5.07 -2.19
CA ALA A 388 16.04 -4.94 -3.40
C ALA A 388 17.22 -3.96 -3.24
N GLU A 389 17.20 -3.08 -2.24
CA GLU A 389 18.26 -2.10 -2.01
C GLU A 389 19.60 -2.80 -1.64
N PRO A 390 20.64 -2.68 -2.48
CA PRO A 390 21.93 -3.31 -2.22
C PRO A 390 22.70 -2.55 -1.14
N ARG A 391 22.62 -3.00 0.11
CA ARG A 391 23.35 -2.44 1.27
C ARG A 391 24.78 -2.97 1.37
N LYS A 392 25.49 -3.00 0.24
CA LYS A 392 26.90 -3.47 0.17
C LYS A 392 27.92 -2.35 0.27
N ASP A 393 27.48 -1.10 0.33
CA ASP A 393 28.39 0.05 0.39
C ASP A 393 29.31 -0.04 1.63
N ILE A 394 30.55 0.42 1.45
CA ILE A 394 31.55 0.43 2.51
C ILE A 394 31.05 1.22 3.71
N LEU A 395 30.34 2.34 3.50
CA LEU A 395 29.82 3.17 4.58
C LEU A 395 28.81 2.40 5.44
N THR A 396 27.86 1.70 4.82
CA THR A 396 26.88 0.88 5.53
C THR A 396 27.56 -0.24 6.31
N GLN A 397 28.56 -0.90 5.71
CA GLN A 397 29.35 -1.92 6.40
C GLN A 397 30.15 -1.34 7.57
N THR A 398 30.73 -0.14 7.42
CA THR A 398 31.45 0.54 8.52
C THR A 398 30.51 0.91 9.66
N LEU A 399 29.30 1.37 9.34
CA LEU A 399 28.29 1.76 10.32
C LEU A 399 27.79 0.53 11.09
N ALA A 400 27.50 -0.56 10.39
CA ALA A 400 27.12 -1.83 11.01
C ALA A 400 28.25 -2.39 11.90
N LEU A 401 29.50 -2.33 11.45
CA LEU A 401 30.66 -2.72 12.27
C LEU A 401 30.79 -1.83 13.52
N HIS A 402 30.56 -0.52 13.40
CA HIS A 402 30.60 0.39 14.54
C HIS A 402 29.42 0.18 15.49
N GLY A 403 28.23 -0.13 14.96
CA GLY A 403 27.05 -0.55 15.73
C GLY A 403 27.38 -1.77 16.59
N LEU A 404 28.00 -2.78 15.99
CA LEU A 404 28.48 -3.98 16.67
C LEU A 404 29.44 -3.65 17.83
N PHE A 405 30.35 -2.69 17.64
CA PHE A 405 31.25 -2.25 18.73
C PHE A 405 30.51 -1.57 19.89
N LYS A 406 29.44 -0.81 19.59
CA LYS A 406 28.69 -0.01 20.57
C LYS A 406 27.69 -0.84 21.37
N GLU A 407 27.17 -1.91 20.79
CA GLU A 407 26.13 -2.76 21.41
C GLU A 407 26.64 -3.52 22.65
N GLY A 408 27.96 -3.59 22.86
CA GLY A 408 28.56 -4.03 24.13
C GLY A 408 28.39 -5.52 24.44
N SER A 409 27.80 -6.29 23.53
CA SER A 409 27.75 -7.75 23.58
C SER A 409 29.16 -8.36 23.53
N GLU A 410 29.34 -9.60 24.01
CA GLU A 410 30.64 -10.28 23.98
C GLU A 410 31.27 -10.28 22.56
N GLY A 411 30.43 -10.37 21.53
CA GLY A 411 30.85 -10.27 20.12
C GLY A 411 31.35 -8.87 19.72
N GLY A 412 30.75 -7.80 20.23
CA GLY A 412 31.18 -6.42 19.97
C GLY A 412 32.55 -6.10 20.54
N GLN A 413 32.82 -6.53 21.77
CA GLN A 413 34.13 -6.38 22.41
C GLN A 413 35.20 -7.20 21.68
N PHE A 414 34.86 -8.42 21.27
CA PHE A 414 35.75 -9.27 20.47
C PHE A 414 36.11 -8.63 19.13
N ALA A 415 35.13 -8.06 18.41
CA ALA A 415 35.37 -7.43 17.14
C ALA A 415 36.23 -6.17 17.25
N PHE A 416 36.01 -5.34 18.29
CA PHE A 416 36.84 -4.17 18.56
C PHE A 416 38.28 -4.58 18.93
N ALA A 417 38.45 -5.58 19.79
CA ALA A 417 39.76 -6.11 20.15
C ALA A 417 40.47 -6.66 18.90
N THR A 418 39.76 -7.38 18.04
CA THR A 418 40.30 -7.92 16.77
C THR A 418 40.73 -6.80 15.83
N TYR A 419 39.94 -5.73 15.71
CA TYR A 419 40.31 -4.54 14.94
C TYR A 419 41.61 -3.91 15.44
N LEU A 420 41.75 -3.73 16.76
CA LEU A 420 42.95 -3.18 17.38
C LEU A 420 44.16 -4.10 17.16
N VAL A 421 44.01 -5.40 17.40
CA VAL A 421 45.06 -6.40 17.21
C VAL A 421 45.53 -6.46 15.76
N LEU A 422 44.61 -6.46 14.79
CA LEU A 422 44.97 -6.44 13.37
C LEU A 422 45.68 -5.15 12.97
N THR A 423 45.19 -4.00 13.44
CA THR A 423 45.85 -2.71 13.19
C THR A 423 47.28 -2.69 13.74
N LEU A 424 47.46 -3.16 14.98
CA LEU A 424 48.78 -3.26 15.61
C LEU A 424 49.68 -4.27 14.91
N LEU A 425 49.12 -5.40 14.44
CA LEU A 425 49.85 -6.40 13.67
C LEU A 425 50.35 -5.82 12.34
N PHE A 426 49.52 -5.10 11.58
CA PHE A 426 49.94 -4.49 10.31
C PHE A 426 50.98 -3.38 10.52
N MET A 427 50.80 -2.55 11.54
CA MET A 427 51.80 -1.56 11.94
C MET A 427 53.13 -2.23 12.31
N LEU A 428 53.09 -3.36 13.03
CA LEU A 428 54.28 -4.13 13.37
C LEU A 428 54.94 -4.67 12.11
N VAL A 429 54.19 -5.37 11.25
CA VAL A 429 54.71 -5.96 10.00
C VAL A 429 55.37 -4.92 9.11
N ASP A 430 54.78 -3.73 9.00
CA ASP A 430 55.31 -2.63 8.19
C ASP A 430 56.56 -1.96 8.81
N THR A 431 56.72 -2.06 10.14
CA THR A 431 57.89 -1.54 10.87
C THR A 431 58.99 -2.58 11.07
N ILE A 432 58.73 -3.89 10.90
CA ILE A 432 59.74 -4.97 11.03
C ILE A 432 61.04 -4.64 10.29
N PRO A 433 61.02 -4.26 8.99
CA PRO A 433 62.27 -4.09 8.23
C PRO A 433 63.16 -3.00 8.84
N LEU A 434 62.54 -1.91 9.30
CA LEU A 434 63.25 -0.78 9.87
C LEU A 434 63.65 -1.01 11.33
N ILE A 435 62.81 -1.67 12.13
CA ILE A 435 63.15 -2.11 13.49
C ILE A 435 64.38 -3.02 13.45
N VAL A 436 64.37 -4.04 12.57
CA VAL A 436 65.52 -4.94 12.42
C VAL A 436 66.75 -4.15 11.97
N LYS A 437 66.64 -3.25 11.00
CA LYS A 437 67.77 -2.43 10.54
C LYS A 437 68.29 -1.49 11.65
N PHE A 438 67.41 -0.99 12.52
CA PHE A 438 67.76 -0.15 13.66
C PHE A 438 68.52 -0.90 14.77
N PHE A 439 68.14 -2.15 15.06
CA PHE A 439 68.79 -2.97 16.09
C PHE A 439 70.00 -3.77 15.59
N THR A 440 70.13 -4.02 14.28
CA THR A 440 71.31 -4.69 13.72
C THR A 440 72.50 -3.73 13.59
N LYS A 441 73.71 -4.24 13.84
CA LYS A 441 74.95 -3.49 13.58
C LYS A 441 75.09 -3.17 12.07
N PRO A 442 75.72 -2.04 11.70
CA PRO A 442 76.01 -1.71 10.30
C PRO A 442 76.82 -2.84 9.64
N GLY A 443 76.39 -3.28 8.46
CA GLY A 443 77.05 -4.35 7.72
C GLY A 443 78.12 -3.85 6.74
N PRO A 444 78.87 -4.76 6.09
CA PRO A 444 79.86 -4.43 5.06
C PRO A 444 79.29 -3.59 3.91
N TYR A 445 78.03 -3.84 3.52
CA TYR A 445 77.35 -3.04 2.51
C TYR A 445 77.18 -1.59 2.96
N ASP A 446 76.73 -1.39 4.21
CA ASP A 446 76.51 -0.06 4.76
C ASP A 446 77.83 0.73 4.84
N THR A 447 78.94 0.07 5.17
CA THR A 447 80.27 0.71 5.23
C THR A 447 80.81 1.09 3.84
N LEU A 448 80.53 0.28 2.81
CA LEU A 448 80.92 0.62 1.44
C LEU A 448 80.11 1.81 0.93
N LEU A 449 78.81 1.84 1.21
CA LEU A 449 77.95 2.96 0.85
C LEU A 449 78.38 4.26 1.56
N ASP A 450 78.70 4.19 2.86
CA ASP A 450 79.19 5.35 3.63
C ASP A 450 80.51 5.89 3.09
N ARG A 451 81.44 5.00 2.69
CA ARG A 451 82.69 5.40 2.04
C ARG A 451 82.43 6.19 0.78
N ASP A 452 81.56 5.69 -0.11
CA ASP A 452 81.24 6.37 -1.36
C ASP A 452 80.57 7.72 -1.08
N GLU A 453 79.62 7.78 -0.13
CA GLU A 453 78.95 9.03 0.27
C GLU A 453 79.96 10.07 0.81
N ILE A 454 80.90 9.67 1.67
CA ILE A 454 81.93 10.56 2.22
C ILE A 454 82.85 11.08 1.10
N VAL A 455 83.22 10.22 0.14
CA VAL A 455 84.04 10.63 -1.01
C VAL A 455 83.31 11.67 -1.84
N PHE A 456 82.06 11.41 -2.22
CA PHE A 456 81.25 12.38 -2.98
C PHE A 456 81.04 13.70 -2.23
N ASP A 457 80.74 13.64 -0.93
CA ASP A 457 80.59 14.83 -0.09
C ASP A 457 81.90 15.62 0.00
N GLY A 458 83.03 14.92 0.13
CA GLY A 458 84.36 15.52 0.16
C GLY A 458 84.71 16.24 -1.14
N GLU A 459 84.51 15.57 -2.28
CA GLU A 459 84.71 16.14 -3.62
C GLU A 459 83.80 17.35 -3.85
N HIS A 460 82.52 17.25 -3.49
CA HIS A 460 81.57 18.35 -3.64
C HIS A 460 81.97 19.57 -2.78
N ARG A 461 82.39 19.36 -1.53
CA ARG A 461 82.87 20.43 -0.65
C ARG A 461 84.17 21.04 -1.17
N ALA A 462 85.10 20.23 -1.65
CA ALA A 462 86.35 20.69 -2.24
C ALA A 462 86.10 21.54 -3.49
N PHE A 463 85.19 21.11 -4.36
CA PHE A 463 84.73 21.87 -5.52
C PHE A 463 84.10 23.21 -5.11
N ARG A 464 83.15 23.23 -4.17
CA ARG A 464 82.56 24.48 -3.69
C ARG A 464 83.58 25.44 -3.07
N THR A 465 84.53 24.91 -2.32
CA THR A 465 85.53 25.73 -1.62
C THR A 465 86.56 26.31 -2.58
N SER A 466 87.03 25.53 -3.56
CA SER A 466 87.92 26.00 -4.62
C SER A 466 87.23 27.03 -5.51
N HIS A 467 85.98 26.76 -5.93
CA HIS A 467 85.17 27.70 -6.71
C HIS A 467 84.94 29.02 -5.95
N ARG A 468 84.65 28.97 -4.64
CA ARG A 468 84.49 30.18 -3.82
C ARG A 468 85.79 31.01 -3.76
N ARG A 469 86.93 30.36 -3.47
CA ARG A 469 88.24 31.03 -3.42
C ARG A 469 88.60 31.67 -4.77
N TYR A 470 88.31 30.98 -5.87
CA TYR A 470 88.53 31.49 -7.21
C TYR A 470 87.66 32.72 -7.52
N MET A 471 86.38 32.70 -7.15
CA MET A 471 85.48 33.85 -7.31
C MET A 471 85.93 35.06 -6.49
N GLU A 472 86.40 34.84 -5.26
CA GLU A 472 86.99 35.90 -4.42
C GLU A 472 88.24 36.50 -5.08
N SER A 473 89.15 35.67 -5.61
CA SER A 473 90.35 36.17 -6.30
C SER A 473 90.03 36.92 -7.60
N LEU A 474 89.01 36.47 -8.34
CA LEU A 474 88.57 37.13 -9.57
C LEU A 474 87.99 38.52 -9.26
N SER A 475 87.20 38.65 -8.18
CA SER A 475 86.63 39.92 -7.73
C SER A 475 87.68 40.93 -7.25
N ALA A 476 88.81 40.44 -6.71
CA ALA A 476 89.93 41.27 -6.27
C ALA A 476 90.91 41.64 -7.42
N GLY A 477 90.85 40.94 -8.56
CA GLY A 477 91.74 41.17 -9.70
C GLY A 477 91.22 42.26 -10.67
N ASN A 478 92.10 43.16 -11.10
CA ASN A 478 91.79 44.22 -12.09
C ASN A 478 91.40 43.71 -13.50
N LEU A 479 91.41 42.40 -13.73
CA LEU A 479 91.17 41.76 -15.04
C LEU A 479 89.70 41.89 -15.50
N LEU A 480 88.73 41.94 -14.59
CA LEU A 480 87.31 42.11 -14.92
C LEU A 480 86.98 43.46 -15.57
N ALA A 481 87.80 44.50 -15.34
CA ALA A 481 87.55 45.82 -15.89
C ALA A 481 87.97 45.97 -17.37
N VAL A 482 88.85 45.09 -17.87
CA VAL A 482 89.64 45.37 -19.09
C VAL A 482 89.06 44.78 -20.38
N THR A 483 88.30 43.68 -20.37
CA THR A 483 87.87 43.03 -21.63
C THR A 483 86.36 42.82 -21.81
N ARG A 484 85.52 42.88 -20.75
CA ARG A 484 84.05 42.69 -20.81
C ARG A 484 83.60 41.55 -21.76
N ASN A 485 84.39 40.48 -21.90
CA ASN A 485 84.09 39.38 -22.81
C ASN A 485 83.65 38.15 -22.01
N LYS A 486 82.36 37.84 -22.09
CA LYS A 486 81.72 36.73 -21.37
C LYS A 486 82.29 35.35 -21.74
N ARG A 487 82.86 35.20 -22.95
CA ARG A 487 83.48 33.92 -23.36
C ARG A 487 84.82 33.70 -22.67
N LEU A 488 85.64 34.75 -22.61
CA LEU A 488 86.90 34.74 -21.88
C LEU A 488 86.66 34.48 -20.39
N GLU A 489 85.64 35.12 -19.80
CA GLU A 489 85.22 34.88 -18.41
C GLU A 489 84.86 33.42 -18.19
N ASN A 490 84.07 32.80 -19.06
CA ASN A 490 83.72 31.38 -18.96
C ASN A 490 84.95 30.47 -19.11
N ALA A 491 85.84 30.75 -20.06
CA ALA A 491 87.05 29.95 -20.28
C ALA A 491 88.04 30.02 -19.09
N LEU A 492 88.13 31.19 -18.45
CA LEU A 492 88.88 31.38 -17.21
C LEU A 492 88.20 30.67 -16.02
N VAL A 493 86.88 30.78 -15.89
CA VAL A 493 86.08 30.14 -14.82
C VAL A 493 86.14 28.62 -14.87
N ASP A 494 86.15 28.04 -16.08
CA ASP A 494 86.26 26.58 -16.27
C ASP A 494 87.69 26.04 -16.08
N GLY A 495 88.68 26.91 -15.79
CA GLY A 495 90.06 26.52 -15.50
C GLY A 495 90.79 25.85 -16.67
N VAL A 496 90.38 26.16 -17.91
CA VAL A 496 90.92 25.53 -19.12
C VAL A 496 92.36 26.00 -19.37
N GLU A 497 93.16 25.18 -20.06
CA GLU A 497 94.59 25.42 -20.34
C GLU A 497 94.90 26.87 -20.71
N HIS A 498 95.93 27.44 -20.08
CA HIS A 498 96.28 28.86 -20.18
C HIS A 498 96.55 29.29 -21.63
N SER A 499 97.00 28.36 -22.48
CA SER A 499 97.19 28.58 -23.91
C SER A 499 95.88 28.91 -24.63
N ARG A 500 94.76 28.30 -24.23
CA ARG A 500 93.45 28.52 -24.85
C ARG A 500 92.83 29.84 -24.38
N ALA A 501 92.97 30.16 -23.10
CA ALA A 501 92.57 31.47 -22.58
C ALA A 501 93.37 32.61 -23.23
N ALA A 502 94.67 32.42 -23.47
CA ALA A 502 95.51 33.37 -24.19
C ALA A 502 95.08 33.54 -25.66
N GLN A 503 94.73 32.46 -26.35
CA GLN A 503 94.20 32.52 -27.72
C GLN A 503 92.89 33.31 -27.78
N GLU A 504 91.94 33.03 -26.88
CA GLU A 504 90.67 33.77 -26.86
C GLU A 504 90.85 35.24 -26.46
N PHE A 505 91.83 35.55 -25.61
CA PHE A 505 92.21 36.93 -25.30
C PHE A 505 92.77 37.65 -26.53
N LEU A 506 93.72 37.02 -27.24
CA LEU A 506 94.29 37.53 -28.49
C LEU A 506 93.22 37.76 -29.56
N ASP A 507 92.30 36.81 -29.74
CA ASP A 507 91.17 36.97 -30.67
C ASP A 507 90.27 38.15 -30.30
N SER A 508 90.03 38.38 -29.00
CA SER A 508 89.26 39.53 -28.54
C SER A 508 89.96 40.86 -28.81
N LEU A 509 91.29 40.92 -28.67
CA LEU A 509 92.09 42.11 -29.00
C LEU A 509 92.06 42.36 -30.51
N ILE A 510 92.24 41.33 -31.33
CA ILE A 510 92.16 41.42 -32.80
C ILE A 510 90.77 41.90 -33.24
N GLN A 511 89.70 41.41 -32.60
CA GLN A 511 88.35 41.86 -32.90
C GLN A 511 88.15 43.34 -32.53
N MET A 512 88.68 43.76 -31.38
CA MET A 512 88.64 45.17 -30.97
C MET A 512 89.42 46.05 -31.95
N GLU A 513 90.61 45.63 -32.36
CA GLU A 513 91.42 46.33 -33.37
C GLU A 513 90.69 46.47 -34.70
N LYS A 514 90.11 45.38 -35.23
CA LYS A 514 89.33 45.41 -36.48
C LYS A 514 88.17 46.39 -36.39
N SER A 515 87.40 46.34 -35.30
CA SER A 515 86.26 47.25 -35.09
C SER A 515 86.70 48.71 -34.96
N PHE A 516 87.86 48.97 -34.35
CA PHE A 516 88.42 50.30 -34.21
C PHE A 516 88.96 50.81 -35.56
N ALA A 517 89.66 49.97 -36.31
CA ALA A 517 90.18 50.29 -37.64
C ALA A 517 89.05 50.62 -38.63
N GLU A 518 87.94 49.88 -38.60
CA GLU A 518 86.75 50.19 -39.42
C GLU A 518 86.14 51.54 -39.05
N LYS A 519 86.00 51.84 -37.75
CA LYS A 519 85.48 53.13 -37.27
C LYS A 519 86.39 54.28 -37.64
N ILE A 520 87.70 54.14 -37.45
CA ILE A 520 88.68 55.16 -37.85
C ILE A 520 88.65 55.37 -39.37
N ARG A 521 88.47 54.31 -40.17
CA ARG A 521 88.35 54.45 -41.63
C ARG A 521 87.11 55.27 -42.01
N MET A 522 85.96 54.98 -41.41
CA MET A 522 84.73 55.76 -41.64
C MET A 522 84.90 57.23 -41.20
N GLU A 523 85.45 57.47 -40.01
CA GLU A 523 85.71 58.82 -39.51
C GLU A 523 86.76 59.57 -40.36
N GLN A 524 87.76 58.88 -40.91
CA GLN A 524 88.73 59.47 -41.84
C GLN A 524 88.09 59.85 -43.18
N GLU A 525 87.15 59.05 -43.68
CA GLU A 525 86.37 59.36 -44.88
C GLU A 525 85.49 60.60 -44.65
N GLU A 526 84.85 60.73 -43.50
CA GLU A 526 84.09 61.92 -43.11
C GLU A 526 84.99 63.14 -42.85
N ALA A 527 86.15 62.95 -42.21
CA ALA A 527 87.09 64.01 -41.87
C ALA A 527 87.85 64.58 -43.08
N ARG A 528 87.90 63.86 -44.22
CA ARG A 528 88.42 64.41 -45.49
C ARG A 528 87.66 65.65 -45.95
N HIS A 529 86.40 65.80 -45.52
CA HIS A 529 85.59 66.99 -45.78
C HIS A 529 85.68 68.06 -44.67
N ALA A 530 86.35 67.76 -43.55
CA ALA A 530 86.34 68.57 -42.33
C ALA A 530 87.75 68.91 -41.81
N GLY A 531 88.57 69.58 -42.62
CA GLY A 531 89.79 70.29 -42.19
C GLY A 531 90.95 69.48 -41.59
N PRO A 532 92.18 70.04 -41.56
CA PRO A 532 93.39 69.33 -41.11
C PRO A 532 93.45 69.01 -39.61
N GLU A 533 92.74 69.77 -38.75
CA GLU A 533 92.77 69.56 -37.29
C GLU A 533 92.10 68.26 -36.86
N LYS A 534 90.98 67.86 -37.50
CA LYS A 534 90.31 66.58 -37.20
C LYS A 534 91.16 65.37 -37.56
N LEU A 535 91.93 65.45 -38.65
CA LEU A 535 92.83 64.37 -39.06
C LEU A 535 93.94 64.15 -38.03
N ALA A 536 94.55 65.24 -37.52
CA ALA A 536 95.56 65.15 -36.46
C ALA A 536 94.98 64.57 -35.15
N ALA A 537 93.75 64.94 -34.80
CA ALA A 537 93.06 64.36 -33.64
C ALA A 537 92.80 62.85 -33.81
N LEU A 538 92.37 62.40 -35.00
CA LEU A 538 92.18 60.98 -35.30
C LEU A 538 93.49 60.18 -35.23
N GLU A 539 94.60 60.74 -35.71
CA GLU A 539 95.92 60.11 -35.57
C GLU A 539 96.36 59.98 -34.10
N ALA A 540 96.13 61.00 -33.28
CA ALA A 540 96.41 60.95 -31.85
C ALA A 540 95.56 59.89 -31.13
N ILE A 541 94.28 59.77 -31.49
CA ILE A 541 93.38 58.73 -30.96
C ILE A 541 93.86 57.34 -31.39
N LYS A 542 94.23 57.17 -32.66
CA LYS A 542 94.80 55.92 -33.17
C LYS A 542 96.04 55.52 -32.37
N LYS A 543 96.97 56.44 -32.16
CA LYS A 543 98.20 56.18 -31.41
C LYS A 543 97.91 55.75 -29.96
N ARG A 544 97.02 56.47 -29.25
CA ARG A 544 96.63 56.13 -27.88
C ARG A 544 95.94 54.77 -27.78
N PHE A 545 95.13 54.40 -28.76
CA PHE A 545 94.48 53.10 -28.79
C PHE A 545 95.48 51.95 -28.92
N TYR A 546 96.46 52.07 -29.83
CA TYR A 546 97.51 51.06 -29.97
C TYR A 546 98.42 50.98 -28.74
N GLU A 547 98.75 52.11 -28.11
CA GLU A 547 99.50 52.13 -26.85
C GLU A 547 98.72 51.44 -25.71
N ASP A 548 97.41 51.65 -25.62
CA ASP A 548 96.55 50.98 -24.63
C ASP A 548 96.43 49.47 -24.90
N MET A 549 96.26 49.07 -26.16
CA MET A 549 96.22 47.66 -26.55
C MET A 549 97.53 46.94 -26.21
N GLN A 550 98.66 47.59 -26.47
CA GLN A 550 99.97 47.06 -26.13
C GLN A 550 100.16 46.96 -24.61
N ARG A 551 99.74 47.95 -23.82
CA ARG A 551 99.74 47.85 -22.36
C ARG A 551 98.85 46.73 -21.82
N ARG A 552 97.67 46.49 -22.41
CA ARG A 552 96.78 45.39 -22.01
C ARG A 552 97.39 44.03 -22.31
N MET A 553 98.04 43.90 -23.46
CA MET A 553 98.78 42.70 -23.83
C MET A 553 99.94 42.46 -22.86
N GLU A 554 100.76 43.48 -22.60
CA GLU A 554 101.85 43.40 -21.62
C GLU A 554 101.34 43.07 -20.22
N ALA A 555 100.26 43.67 -19.74
CA ALA A 555 99.71 43.38 -18.40
C ALA A 555 99.17 41.94 -18.27
N PHE A 556 98.48 41.43 -19.30
CA PHE A 556 97.95 40.06 -19.30
C PHE A 556 99.08 39.01 -19.33
N PHE A 557 100.13 39.25 -20.12
CA PHE A 557 101.26 38.32 -20.23
C PHE A 557 102.32 38.53 -19.12
N ALA A 558 102.48 39.73 -18.56
CA ALA A 558 103.39 39.96 -17.43
C ALA A 558 102.88 39.35 -16.13
N GLY A 559 101.55 39.32 -15.93
CA GLY A 559 100.91 38.58 -14.83
C GLY A 559 101.05 37.06 -14.91
N GLN A 560 101.72 36.52 -15.94
CA GLN A 560 102.00 35.09 -16.10
C GLN A 560 103.41 34.67 -15.63
N HIS A 561 104.29 35.62 -15.32
CA HIS A 561 105.68 35.34 -14.90
C HIS A 561 105.98 35.65 -13.42
N ALA A 562 104.96 36.01 -12.63
CA ALA A 562 105.01 36.11 -11.17
C ALA A 562 103.99 35.14 -10.57
#